data_AF-A0A432GY72-F1
#
_entry.id   AF-A0A432GY72-F1
#
_cell.length_a   1.000
_cell.length_b   1.000
_cell.length_c   1.000
_cell.angle_alpha   90.00
_cell.angle_beta   90.00
_cell.angle_gamma   90.00
#
_symmetry.space_group_name_H-M   'P 1'
#
loop_
_entity.id
_entity.type
_entity.pdbx_description
1 polymer ?
#
loop_
_entity_poly.entity_id
_entity_poly.type
_entity_poly.pdbx_seq_one_letter_code
_entity_poly.pdbx_strand_id
1 'polypeptide(L)'
;MSSSSKSISNNDKTSVLEDEEEFSLVVSKGRDLLENKTEFQTDDWVWTRDLDDDGIFFFCYLLIDYRQQTLNKNSLRESVHTLNLLLHKMLPPREKTGLPLLGEFQVIFTLYERLKREEMTWDDCEKYIMEQISENSN
;
A
#
# COMPACT_ATOMS: atom_id res chain seq x y z
N MET A 1 50.99 -0.73 -16.62
CA MET A 1 49.59 -0.35 -16.93
C MET A 1 48.75 -0.68 -15.72
N SER A 2 47.92 0.27 -15.32
CA SER A 2 47.28 0.39 -14.01
C SER A 2 46.29 -0.73 -13.68
N SER A 3 46.32 -1.14 -12.42
CA SER A 3 45.23 -1.84 -11.74
C SER A 3 43.99 -0.95 -11.67
N SER A 4 42.79 -1.53 -11.82
CA SER A 4 41.58 -0.96 -11.25
C SER A 4 40.72 -2.07 -10.67
N SER A 5 40.70 -2.09 -9.34
CA SER A 5 39.70 -2.78 -8.52
C SER A 5 38.45 -1.90 -8.46
N LYS A 6 37.25 -2.49 -8.59
CA LYS A 6 36.09 -2.06 -7.80
C LYS A 6 35.01 -3.16 -7.72
N SER A 7 35.23 -3.98 -6.70
CA SER A 7 34.26 -4.39 -5.68
C SER A 7 32.78 -3.98 -5.85
N ILE A 8 31.95 -5.02 -5.83
CA ILE A 8 30.71 -5.21 -5.05
C ILE A 8 29.47 -4.43 -5.54
N SER A 9 28.63 -5.15 -6.28
CA SER A 9 27.19 -4.93 -6.35
C SER A 9 26.58 -5.26 -4.97
N ASN A 10 26.21 -4.23 -4.21
CA ASN A 10 25.46 -4.32 -2.96
C ASN A 10 24.23 -3.39 -2.96
N ASN A 11 23.83 -2.85 -4.13
CA ASN A 11 22.89 -1.73 -4.15
C ASN A 11 21.42 -2.12 -3.87
N ASP A 12 21.00 -3.35 -4.19
CA ASP A 12 19.58 -3.76 -4.06
C ASP A 12 19.14 -4.08 -2.62
N LYS A 13 20.07 -4.43 -1.72
CA LYS A 13 19.70 -4.78 -0.33
C LYS A 13 19.46 -3.55 0.54
N THR A 14 20.07 -2.42 0.17
CA THR A 14 19.95 -1.16 0.91
C THR A 14 18.58 -0.53 0.71
N SER A 15 18.04 -0.56 -0.52
CA SER A 15 16.74 0.04 -0.84
C SER A 15 15.57 -0.72 -0.18
N VAL A 16 15.59 -2.05 -0.16
CA VAL A 16 14.53 -2.86 0.47
C VAL A 16 14.44 -2.61 1.98
N LEU A 17 15.58 -2.44 2.65
CA LEU A 17 15.62 -2.14 4.08
C LEU A 17 15.17 -0.70 4.38
N GLU A 18 15.50 0.25 3.52
CA GLU A 18 15.03 1.64 3.62
C GLU A 18 13.50 1.71 3.47
N ASP A 19 12.93 0.95 2.53
CA ASP A 19 11.47 0.87 2.33
C ASP A 19 10.75 0.28 3.56
N GLU A 20 11.31 -0.74 4.21
CA GLU A 20 10.74 -1.36 5.42
C GLU A 20 10.82 -0.45 6.66
N GLU A 21 11.94 0.28 6.83
CA GLU A 21 12.10 1.24 7.93
C GLU A 21 11.17 2.45 7.75
N GLU A 22 11.09 2.98 6.53
CA GLU A 22 10.17 4.07 6.20
C GLU A 22 8.71 3.63 6.39
N PHE A 23 8.35 2.44 5.90
CA PHE A 23 7.03 1.85 6.09
C PHE A 23 6.67 1.77 7.58
N SER A 24 7.56 1.19 8.39
CA SER A 24 7.35 1.04 9.84
C SER A 24 7.14 2.39 10.54
N LEU A 25 7.91 3.42 10.14
CA LEU A 25 7.77 4.77 10.67
C LEU A 25 6.42 5.42 10.27
N VAL A 26 6.01 5.26 9.02
CA VAL A 26 4.72 5.75 8.51
C VAL A 26 3.56 5.10 9.25
N VAL A 27 3.61 3.78 9.43
CA VAL A 27 2.59 3.01 10.15
C VAL A 27 2.52 3.43 11.61
N SER A 28 3.65 3.52 12.31
CA SER A 28 3.71 3.96 13.70
C SER A 28 3.04 5.33 13.90
N LYS A 29 3.36 6.30 13.03
CA LYS A 29 2.75 7.64 13.06
C LYS A 29 1.26 7.60 12.71
N GLY A 30 0.85 6.73 11.79
CA GLY A 30 -0.54 6.54 11.39
C GLY A 30 -1.40 6.02 12.55
N ARG A 31 -0.90 5.00 13.27
CA ARG A 31 -1.54 4.46 14.46
C ARG A 31 -1.71 5.53 15.54
N ASP A 32 -0.64 6.28 15.84
CA ASP A 32 -0.70 7.39 16.80
C ASP A 32 -1.75 8.44 16.41
N LEU A 33 -1.88 8.78 15.12
CA LEU A 33 -2.89 9.72 14.65
C LEU A 33 -4.32 9.20 14.84
N LEU A 34 -4.58 7.94 14.49
CA LEU A 34 -5.90 7.33 14.66
C LEU A 34 -6.28 7.19 16.15
N GLU A 35 -5.29 6.92 17.00
CA GLU A 35 -5.49 6.74 18.43
C GLU A 35 -5.64 8.05 19.20
N ASN A 36 -4.99 9.14 18.77
CA ASN A 36 -4.87 10.35 19.58
C ASN A 36 -5.53 11.61 18.98
N LYS A 37 -5.96 11.59 17.70
CA LYS A 37 -6.65 12.73 17.09
C LYS A 37 -8.16 12.57 17.21
N THR A 38 -8.80 13.53 17.87
CA THR A 38 -10.26 13.59 18.07
C THR A 38 -11.06 13.49 16.78
N GLU A 39 -10.48 13.95 15.66
CA GLU A 39 -11.06 13.80 14.34
C GLU A 39 -11.33 12.35 13.95
N PHE A 40 -10.47 11.41 14.33
CA PHE A 40 -10.59 9.98 13.99
C PHE A 40 -11.07 9.12 15.16
N GLN A 41 -11.35 9.72 16.32
CA GLN A 41 -11.91 9.05 17.49
C GLN A 41 -13.45 9.12 17.50
N THR A 42 -14.09 8.73 16.40
CA THR A 42 -15.56 8.68 16.29
C THR A 42 -16.03 7.27 15.98
N ASP A 43 -17.31 6.98 16.19
CA ASP A 43 -17.90 5.65 15.94
C ASP A 43 -17.67 5.17 14.49
N ASP A 44 -17.68 6.10 13.53
CA ASP A 44 -17.39 5.84 12.12
C ASP A 44 -15.96 5.33 11.82
N TRP A 45 -15.05 5.47 12.78
CA TRP A 45 -13.63 5.15 12.66
C TRP A 45 -13.19 4.06 13.64
N VAL A 46 -14.08 3.53 14.48
CA VAL A 46 -13.73 2.49 15.48
C VAL A 46 -13.11 1.24 14.84
N TRP A 47 -13.53 0.90 13.62
CA TRP A 47 -13.01 -0.24 12.86
C TRP A 47 -11.52 -0.10 12.51
N THR A 48 -10.93 1.10 12.56
CA THR A 48 -9.50 1.27 12.26
C THR A 48 -8.59 0.69 13.32
N ARG A 49 -9.12 0.33 14.50
CA ARG A 49 -8.41 -0.43 15.53
C ARG A 49 -7.99 -1.82 15.05
N ASP A 50 -8.74 -2.38 14.12
CA ASP A 50 -8.49 -3.70 13.55
C ASP A 50 -7.67 -3.63 12.25
N LEU A 51 -7.23 -2.43 11.82
CA LEU A 51 -6.32 -2.30 10.70
C LEU A 51 -4.94 -2.86 11.05
N ASP A 52 -4.46 -3.73 10.17
CA ASP A 52 -3.07 -4.14 10.13
C ASP A 52 -2.18 -3.04 9.53
N ASP A 53 -0.89 -3.30 9.47
CA ASP A 53 0.09 -2.27 9.09
C ASP A 53 -0.12 -1.78 7.65
N ASP A 54 -0.50 -2.69 6.74
CA ASP A 54 -0.80 -2.35 5.35
C ASP A 54 -2.03 -1.42 5.24
N GLY A 55 -3.09 -1.70 6.00
CA GLY A 55 -4.26 -0.83 6.09
C GLY A 55 -3.96 0.55 6.67
N ILE A 56 -3.08 0.63 7.68
CA ILE A 56 -2.60 1.91 8.23
C ILE A 56 -1.78 2.68 7.19
N PHE A 57 -0.98 2.00 6.39
CA PHE A 57 -0.23 2.63 5.31
C PHE A 57 -1.18 3.28 4.28
N PHE A 58 -2.23 2.58 3.84
CA PHE A 58 -3.26 3.18 2.97
C PHE A 58 -3.92 4.41 3.60
N PHE A 59 -4.23 4.35 4.89
CA PHE A 59 -4.74 5.51 5.62
C PHE A 59 -3.77 6.69 5.56
N CYS A 60 -2.49 6.48 5.89
CA CYS A 60 -1.47 7.53 5.86
C CYS A 60 -1.29 8.13 4.46
N TYR A 61 -1.29 7.29 3.42
CA TYR A 61 -1.16 7.74 2.04
C TYR A 61 -2.32 8.65 1.63
N LEU A 62 -3.56 8.19 1.83
CA LEU A 62 -4.76 8.95 1.47
C LEU A 62 -5.03 10.15 2.40
N LEU A 63 -4.46 10.15 3.61
CA LEU A 63 -4.53 11.28 4.53
C LEU A 63 -3.87 12.53 3.93
N ILE A 64 -2.90 12.37 3.04
CA ILE A 64 -2.28 13.48 2.31
C ILE A 64 -3.34 14.19 1.44
N ASP A 65 -4.07 13.43 0.63
CA ASP A 65 -5.14 13.95 -0.23
C ASP A 65 -6.27 14.58 0.59
N TYR A 66 -6.63 13.95 1.70
CA TYR A 66 -7.61 14.51 2.64
C TYR A 66 -7.18 15.87 3.18
N ARG A 67 -5.91 16.00 3.61
CA ARG A 67 -5.35 17.27 4.11
C ARG A 67 -5.24 18.33 3.02
N GLN A 68 -5.04 17.92 1.78
CA GLN A 68 -5.04 18.79 0.61
C GLN A 68 -6.45 19.12 0.10
N GLN A 69 -7.50 18.58 0.74
CA GLN A 69 -8.91 18.78 0.38
C GLN A 69 -9.27 18.24 -1.02
N THR A 70 -8.46 17.33 -1.57
CA THR A 70 -8.76 16.60 -2.82
C THR A 70 -9.59 15.34 -2.55
N LEU A 71 -9.64 14.89 -1.30
CA LEU A 71 -10.46 13.79 -0.80
C LEU A 71 -11.27 14.26 0.41
N ASN A 72 -12.54 13.89 0.52
CA ASN A 72 -13.33 14.18 1.72
C ASN A 72 -13.23 13.03 2.74
N LYS A 73 -13.66 13.28 3.99
CA LYS A 73 -13.52 12.33 5.10
C LYS A 73 -14.25 10.99 4.87
N ASN A 74 -15.43 11.02 4.26
CA ASN A 74 -16.19 9.80 3.97
C ASN A 74 -15.50 8.98 2.88
N SER A 75 -15.07 9.64 1.81
CA SER A 75 -14.31 8.99 0.73
C SER A 75 -12.96 8.47 1.21
N LEU A 76 -12.29 9.15 2.15
CA LEU A 76 -11.10 8.63 2.82
C LEU A 76 -11.41 7.31 3.52
N ARG A 77 -12.43 7.29 4.39
CA ARG A 77 -12.84 6.08 5.13
C ARG A 77 -13.14 4.91 4.20
N GLU A 78 -13.98 5.15 3.19
CA GLU A 78 -14.40 4.12 2.23
C GLU A 78 -13.23 3.61 1.38
N SER A 79 -12.33 4.51 0.97
CA SER A 79 -11.16 4.14 0.19
C SER A 79 -10.18 3.29 0.99
N VAL A 80 -9.86 3.66 2.24
CA VAL A 80 -8.98 2.87 3.10
C VAL A 80 -9.57 1.48 3.32
N HIS A 81 -10.86 1.40 3.63
CA HIS A 81 -11.53 0.12 3.82
C HIS A 81 -11.48 -0.76 2.57
N THR A 82 -11.78 -0.18 1.40
CA THR A 82 -11.81 -0.90 0.13
C THR A 82 -10.41 -1.36 -0.29
N LEU A 83 -9.40 -0.49 -0.18
CA LEU A 83 -8.02 -0.84 -0.51
C LEU A 83 -7.49 -1.96 0.39
N ASN A 84 -7.77 -1.89 1.70
CA ASN A 84 -7.35 -2.95 2.61
C ASN A 84 -8.01 -4.29 2.28
N LEU A 85 -9.30 -4.27 1.94
CA LEU A 85 -10.01 -5.46 1.49
C LEU A 85 -9.43 -6.01 0.19
N LEU A 86 -9.19 -5.15 -0.80
CA LEU A 86 -8.61 -5.57 -2.08
C LEU A 86 -7.23 -6.19 -1.90
N LEU A 87 -6.37 -5.61 -1.07
CA LEU A 87 -5.05 -6.14 -0.78
C LEU A 87 -5.14 -7.60 -0.28
N HIS A 88 -5.91 -7.84 0.78
CA HIS A 88 -6.00 -9.18 1.39
C HIS A 88 -6.80 -10.19 0.59
N LYS A 89 -7.69 -9.73 -0.31
CA LYS A 89 -8.55 -10.61 -1.09
C LYS A 89 -8.00 -10.92 -2.47
N MET A 90 -7.26 -9.99 -3.06
CA MET A 90 -6.79 -10.09 -4.44
C MET A 90 -5.33 -10.48 -4.55
N LEU A 91 -4.45 -9.98 -3.67
CA LEU A 91 -3.05 -10.38 -3.70
C LEU A 91 -2.86 -11.75 -3.02
N PRO A 92 -2.02 -12.62 -3.61
CA PRO A 92 -1.42 -13.73 -2.89
C PRO A 92 -0.64 -13.23 -1.65
N PRO A 93 -0.32 -14.12 -0.70
CA PRO A 93 0.63 -13.80 0.37
C PRO A 93 1.93 -13.21 -0.19
N ARG A 94 2.51 -12.21 0.51
CA ARG A 94 3.67 -11.43 0.06
C ARG A 94 4.85 -12.29 -0.39
N GLU A 95 5.07 -13.44 0.25
CA GLU A 95 6.17 -14.35 -0.11
C GLU A 95 5.99 -15.01 -1.49
N LYS A 96 4.79 -14.91 -2.08
CA LYS A 96 4.40 -15.50 -3.36
C LYS A 96 4.17 -14.48 -4.46
N THR A 97 4.13 -13.19 -4.14
CA THR A 97 3.91 -12.13 -5.15
C THR A 97 5.17 -11.85 -5.94
N GLY A 98 6.35 -12.01 -5.33
CA GLY A 98 7.63 -11.63 -5.95
C GLY A 98 7.79 -10.11 -6.12
N LEU A 99 6.83 -9.32 -5.66
CA LEU A 99 6.83 -7.86 -5.75
C LEU A 99 7.54 -7.25 -4.53
N PRO A 100 8.22 -6.09 -4.69
CA PRO A 100 8.59 -5.28 -3.54
C PRO A 100 7.34 -4.74 -2.85
N LEU A 101 7.46 -4.38 -1.57
CA LEU A 101 6.37 -3.86 -0.74
C LEU A 101 5.56 -2.74 -1.41
N LEU A 102 6.25 -1.71 -1.91
CA LEU A 102 5.60 -0.60 -2.62
C LEU A 102 4.94 -1.05 -3.93
N GLY A 103 5.46 -2.10 -4.58
CA GLY A 103 4.86 -2.69 -5.77
C GLY A 103 3.49 -3.28 -5.48
N GLU A 104 3.34 -3.99 -4.35
CA GLU A 104 2.04 -4.54 -3.92
C GLU A 104 1.00 -3.42 -3.74
N PHE A 105 1.38 -2.32 -3.07
CA PHE A 105 0.51 -1.17 -2.89
C PHE A 105 0.13 -0.52 -4.22
N GLN A 106 1.09 -0.33 -5.13
CA GLN A 106 0.84 0.27 -6.45
C GLN A 106 -0.15 -0.54 -7.28
N VAL A 107 -0.01 -1.88 -7.27
CA VAL A 107 -0.94 -2.78 -7.97
C VAL A 107 -2.34 -2.63 -7.41
N ILE A 108 -2.50 -2.63 -6.08
CA ILE A 108 -3.82 -2.48 -5.45
C ILE A 108 -4.43 -1.09 -5.66
N PHE A 109 -3.64 -0.02 -5.58
CA PHE A 109 -4.11 1.33 -5.90
C PHE A 109 -4.59 1.45 -7.34
N THR A 110 -3.85 0.85 -8.27
CA THR A 110 -4.21 0.88 -9.69
C THR A 110 -5.48 0.09 -9.94
N LEU A 111 -5.62 -1.09 -9.33
CA LEU A 111 -6.86 -1.87 -9.38
C LEU A 111 -8.05 -1.07 -8.84
N TYR A 112 -7.88 -0.41 -7.69
CA TYR A 112 -8.93 0.43 -7.10
C TYR A 112 -9.34 1.59 -8.02
N GLU A 113 -8.38 2.28 -8.65
CA GLU A 113 -8.67 3.36 -9.59
C GLU A 113 -9.36 2.87 -10.87
N ARG A 114 -9.02 1.67 -11.34
CA ARG A 114 -9.71 1.04 -12.48
C ARG A 114 -11.14 0.68 -12.13
N LEU A 115 -11.39 0.08 -10.96
CA LEU A 115 -12.73 -0.25 -10.48
C LEU A 115 -13.67 0.97 -10.38
N LYS A 116 -13.13 2.17 -10.16
CA LYS A 116 -13.94 3.41 -10.17
C LYS A 116 -14.39 3.85 -11.56
N ARG A 117 -13.69 3.41 -12.61
CA ARG A 117 -13.84 3.93 -13.99
C ARG A 117 -14.38 2.87 -14.95
N GLU A 118 -14.15 1.60 -14.64
CA GLU A 118 -14.41 0.44 -15.48
C GLU A 118 -15.39 -0.50 -14.75
N GLU A 119 -16.34 -1.09 -15.49
CA GLU A 119 -17.08 -2.24 -15.00
C GLU A 119 -16.19 -3.48 -15.11
N MET A 120 -15.51 -3.84 -14.00
CA MET A 120 -14.66 -5.03 -13.93
C MET A 120 -15.35 -6.14 -13.15
N THR A 121 -15.30 -7.37 -13.67
CA THR A 121 -15.70 -8.56 -12.93
C THR A 121 -14.60 -9.00 -11.97
N TRP A 122 -14.92 -9.92 -11.05
CA TRP A 122 -13.93 -10.54 -10.18
C TRP A 122 -12.80 -11.20 -10.99
N ASP A 123 -13.14 -11.89 -12.08
CA ASP A 123 -12.17 -12.57 -12.96
C ASP A 123 -11.24 -11.56 -13.67
N ASP A 124 -11.75 -10.39 -14.05
CA ASP A 124 -10.93 -9.31 -14.64
C ASP A 124 -9.91 -8.77 -13.63
N CYS A 125 -10.32 -8.65 -12.36
CA CYS A 125 -9.44 -8.24 -11.27
C CYS A 125 -8.36 -9.29 -11.01
N GLU A 126 -8.72 -10.58 -10.91
CA GLU A 126 -7.75 -11.68 -10.72
C GLU A 126 -6.74 -11.73 -11.87
N LYS A 127 -7.23 -11.62 -13.11
CA LYS A 127 -6.40 -11.59 -14.30
C LYS A 127 -5.41 -10.43 -14.26
N TYR A 128 -5.86 -9.23 -13.92
CA TYR A 128 -4.98 -8.06 -13.77
C TYR A 128 -3.88 -8.31 -12.73
N ILE A 129 -4.22 -8.84 -11.56
CA ILE A 129 -3.23 -9.15 -10.51
C ILE A 129 -2.18 -10.16 -11.02
N MET A 130 -2.63 -11.24 -11.67
CA MET A 130 -1.71 -12.24 -12.21
C MET A 130 -0.78 -11.67 -13.28
N GLU A 131 -1.29 -10.80 -14.15
CA GLU A 131 -0.48 -10.09 -15.15
C GLU A 131 0.61 -9.25 -14.45
N GLN A 132 0.25 -8.43 -13.46
CA GLN A 132 1.21 -7.59 -12.74
C GLN A 132 2.28 -8.38 -11.98
N ILE A 133 1.92 -9.52 -11.39
CA ILE A 133 2.88 -10.42 -10.72
C ILE A 133 3.82 -11.07 -11.75
N SER A 134 3.28 -11.52 -12.88
CA SER A 134 4.06 -12.21 -13.92
C SER A 134 5.05 -11.29 -14.65
N GLU A 135 4.68 -10.03 -14.88
CA GLU A 135 5.52 -9.04 -15.56
C GLU A 135 6.75 -8.64 -14.72
N ASN A 136 6.62 -8.64 -13.39
CA ASN A 136 7.69 -8.26 -12.45
C ASN A 136 8.51 -9.46 -11.94
N SER A 137 8.22 -10.67 -12.41
CA SER A 137 8.95 -11.91 -12.04
C SER A 137 10.10 -12.26 -13.01
N ASN A 138 10.41 -11.41 -14.00
CA ASN A 138 11.50 -11.56 -14.99
C ASN A 138 12.62 -10.54 -14.77
#